data_AF-A0A957BKK2-F1
#
_entry.id   AF-A0A957BKK2-F1
#
_cell.length_a   1.000
_cell.length_b   1.000
_cell.length_c   1.000
_cell.angle_alpha   90.00
_cell.angle_beta   90.00
_cell.angle_gamma   90.00
#
_symmetry.space_group_name_H-M   'P 1'
#
loop_
_entity.id
_entity.type
_entity.pdbx_description
1 polymer ?
#
loop_
_entity_poly.entity_id
_entity_poly.type
_entity_poly.pdbx_seq_one_letter_code
_entity_poly.pdbx_strand_id
1 'polypeptide(L)'
;SLQTQTLQQFGAVDVLYENEVLIAGQPGLRTAYGYNKPDEGERTGIFLTFVHEGTGFVVDVDGLSSDEQTTQTVVQTIADSWAYRDVGIGLQPGRWPIATLDGFTVAQPATFAYQQVGSWEWFGAGATTFVALRTQPTALDTPGVVNTLIRDASDGVENFTLEGDPYEFPLGGLLWLRVDFSYDDPEAGTIWGFLMARVEEGQDIVAWAEAPSGEYNRLETAVFLTMIADLTLR
;
A
#
# COMPACT_ATOMS: atom_id res chain seq x y z
N SER A 1 -13.31 24.84 5.75
CA SER A 1 -12.98 23.88 4.67
C SER A 1 -12.26 22.68 5.29
N LEU A 2 -12.01 21.59 4.55
CA LEU A 2 -11.19 20.48 5.04
C LEU A 2 -9.81 20.97 5.51
N GLN A 3 -9.19 21.85 4.72
CA GLN A 3 -8.00 22.61 5.10
C GLN A 3 -8.08 23.26 6.49
N THR A 4 -9.15 24.00 6.80
CA THR A 4 -9.32 24.63 8.13
C THR A 4 -9.37 23.60 9.25
N GLN A 5 -10.02 22.45 9.02
CA GLN A 5 -10.12 21.39 10.03
C GLN A 5 -8.77 20.74 10.27
N THR A 6 -7.96 20.54 9.24
CA THR A 6 -6.60 19.99 9.37
C THR A 6 -5.67 20.97 10.07
N LEU A 7 -5.69 22.25 9.68
CA LEU A 7 -4.89 23.31 10.32
C LEU A 7 -5.13 23.41 11.83
N GLN A 8 -6.37 23.20 12.28
CA GLN A 8 -6.72 23.23 13.71
C GLN A 8 -6.00 22.17 14.55
N GLN A 9 -5.47 21.10 13.94
CA GLN A 9 -4.73 20.06 14.66
C GLN A 9 -3.35 20.53 15.14
N PHE A 10 -2.77 21.56 14.51
CA PHE A 10 -1.43 22.08 14.83
C PHE A 10 -1.46 23.29 15.77
N GLY A 11 -2.64 23.71 16.22
CA GLY A 11 -2.81 24.90 17.07
C GLY A 11 -2.80 26.19 16.25
N ALA A 12 -2.02 27.19 16.70
CA ALA A 12 -1.91 28.47 16.00
C ALA A 12 -0.98 28.31 14.79
N VAL A 13 -1.53 28.50 13.59
CA VAL A 13 -0.82 28.37 12.32
C VAL A 13 -1.00 29.64 11.49
N ASP A 14 0.08 30.09 10.86
CA ASP A 14 0.06 31.17 9.88
C ASP A 14 -0.02 30.58 8.46
N VAL A 15 -0.99 31.03 7.67
CA VAL A 15 -1.03 30.72 6.24
C VAL A 15 -0.05 31.64 5.53
N LEU A 16 0.99 31.05 4.93
CA LEU A 16 2.10 31.79 4.32
C LEU A 16 1.82 32.11 2.85
N TYR A 17 1.21 31.15 2.14
CA TYR A 17 0.96 31.24 0.71
C TYR A 17 -0.16 30.29 0.30
N GLU A 18 -0.93 30.65 -0.73
CA GLU A 18 -1.94 29.79 -1.33
C GLU A 18 -2.05 30.04 -2.83
N ASN A 19 -2.14 28.98 -3.62
CA ASN A 19 -2.39 29.06 -5.05
C ASN A 19 -3.18 27.87 -5.60
N GLU A 20 -3.80 28.07 -6.75
CA GLU A 20 -4.45 27.01 -7.51
C GLU A 20 -3.40 26.12 -8.20
N VAL A 21 -3.67 24.83 -8.20
CA VAL A 21 -2.86 23.79 -8.86
C VAL A 21 -3.78 22.77 -9.53
N LEU A 22 -3.24 21.99 -10.46
CA LEU A 22 -3.94 20.81 -11.00
C LEU A 22 -3.38 19.56 -10.35
N ILE A 23 -4.26 18.68 -9.88
CA ILE A 23 -3.92 17.39 -9.28
C ILE A 23 -4.72 16.33 -10.00
N ALA A 24 -4.04 15.47 -10.78
CA ALA A 24 -4.68 14.52 -11.71
C ALA A 24 -5.76 15.18 -12.60
N GLY A 25 -5.48 16.38 -13.12
CA GLY A 25 -6.39 17.14 -13.97
C GLY A 25 -7.58 17.78 -13.25
N GLN A 26 -7.69 17.65 -11.93
CA GLN A 26 -8.71 18.34 -11.12
C GLN A 26 -8.14 19.64 -10.54
N PRO A 27 -8.94 20.72 -10.47
CA PRO A 27 -8.58 21.91 -9.72
C PRO A 27 -8.38 21.59 -8.24
N GLY A 28 -7.26 22.04 -7.69
CA GLY A 28 -6.92 21.95 -6.29
C GLY A 28 -6.27 23.24 -5.79
N LEU A 29 -6.04 23.30 -4.48
CA LEU A 29 -5.31 24.36 -3.81
C LEU A 29 -4.06 23.78 -3.18
N ARG A 30 -2.95 24.48 -3.36
CA ARG A 30 -1.70 24.29 -2.63
C ARG A 30 -1.59 25.41 -1.61
N THR A 31 -1.59 25.07 -0.33
CA THR A 31 -1.51 26.05 0.77
C THR A 31 -0.27 25.78 1.59
N ALA A 32 0.68 26.71 1.60
CA ALA A 32 1.82 26.67 2.51
C ALA A 32 1.44 27.32 3.85
N TYR A 33 1.89 26.72 4.94
CA TYR A 33 1.63 27.16 6.29
C TYR A 33 2.86 27.03 7.17
N GLY A 34 2.91 27.80 8.25
CA GLY A 34 4.00 27.78 9.22
C GLY A 34 3.49 27.85 10.65
N TYR A 35 4.16 27.16 11.56
CA TYR A 35 3.83 27.17 12.97
C TYR A 35 5.05 26.85 13.83
N ASN A 36 4.95 27.17 15.12
CA ASN A 36 5.94 26.79 16.12
C ASN A 36 5.45 25.58 16.90
N LYS A 37 6.14 24.46 16.78
CA LYS A 37 5.82 23.25 17.53
C LYS A 37 6.63 23.21 18.83
N PRO A 38 5.99 23.08 20.01
CA PRO A 38 6.71 22.98 21.28
C PRO A 38 7.76 21.86 21.22
N ASP A 39 8.95 22.14 21.72
CA ASP A 39 10.09 21.21 21.80
C ASP A 39 10.66 20.68 20.47
N GLU A 40 10.03 20.99 19.34
CA GLU A 40 10.45 20.56 18.00
C GLU A 40 10.87 21.74 17.09
N GLY A 41 10.53 22.98 17.45
CA GLY A 41 10.98 24.19 16.76
C GLY A 41 10.03 24.68 15.65
N GLU A 42 10.55 25.54 14.80
CA GLU A 42 9.83 26.14 13.66
C GLU A 42 9.56 25.07 12.59
N ARG A 43 8.30 25.00 12.14
CA ARG A 43 7.84 24.06 11.13
C ARG A 43 7.13 24.78 10.00
N THR A 44 7.30 24.23 8.80
CA THR A 44 6.59 24.64 7.59
C THR A 44 6.03 23.42 6.91
N GLY A 45 4.77 23.51 6.49
CA GLY A 45 4.10 22.46 5.77
C GLY A 45 3.34 22.99 4.56
N ILE A 46 2.90 22.07 3.71
CA ILE A 46 2.08 22.38 2.54
C ILE A 46 0.93 21.39 2.46
N PHE A 47 -0.28 21.92 2.35
CA PHE A 47 -1.45 21.15 1.97
C PHE A 47 -1.63 21.12 0.47
N LEU A 48 -2.05 19.97 -0.04
CA LEU A 48 -2.80 19.86 -1.29
C LEU A 48 -4.25 19.53 -0.95
N THR A 49 -5.19 20.39 -1.37
CA THR A 49 -6.62 20.14 -1.17
C THR A 49 -7.36 20.17 -2.49
N PHE A 50 -8.16 19.15 -2.77
CA PHE A 50 -8.87 19.01 -4.04
C PHE A 50 -10.09 18.11 -3.87
N VAL A 51 -11.00 18.16 -4.83
CA VAL A 51 -12.23 17.37 -4.82
C VAL A 51 -12.28 16.50 -6.06
N HIS A 52 -12.63 15.24 -5.88
CA HIS A 52 -12.91 14.32 -6.98
C HIS A 52 -14.16 13.51 -6.66
N GLU A 53 -15.11 13.49 -7.59
CA GLU A 53 -16.40 12.79 -7.47
C GLU A 53 -17.15 13.08 -6.15
N GLY A 54 -17.10 14.32 -5.69
CA GLY A 54 -17.74 14.75 -4.45
C GLY A 54 -17.01 14.35 -3.17
N THR A 55 -15.86 13.68 -3.27
CA THR A 55 -14.98 13.36 -2.14
C THR A 55 -13.86 14.40 -2.07
N GLY A 56 -13.66 14.98 -0.90
CA GLY A 56 -12.57 15.93 -0.66
C GLY A 56 -11.32 15.23 -0.12
N PHE A 57 -10.17 15.59 -0.68
CA PHE A 57 -8.87 15.08 -0.31
C PHE A 57 -8.03 16.19 0.32
N VAL A 58 -7.25 15.83 1.33
CA VAL A 58 -6.21 16.68 1.91
C VAL A 58 -4.95 15.83 2.04
N VAL A 59 -3.88 16.25 1.38
CA VAL A 59 -2.55 15.70 1.59
C VAL A 59 -1.75 16.75 2.35
N ASP A 60 -1.19 16.36 3.48
CA ASP A 60 -0.33 17.21 4.30
C ASP A 60 1.11 16.70 4.23
N VAL A 61 2.03 17.61 3.94
CA VAL A 61 3.46 17.35 4.05
C VAL A 61 4.04 18.42 4.95
N ASP A 62 4.38 18.01 6.17
CA ASP A 62 4.90 18.88 7.22
C ASP A 62 6.36 18.53 7.54
N GLY A 63 7.17 19.55 7.80
CA GLY A 63 8.59 19.39 8.08
C GLY A 63 9.17 20.54 8.89
N LEU A 64 10.43 20.40 9.32
CA LEU A 64 11.17 21.50 9.92
C LEU A 64 11.31 22.63 8.91
N SER A 65 11.29 23.88 9.37
CA SER A 65 11.52 25.04 8.50
C SER A 65 12.89 25.01 7.81
N SER A 66 13.88 24.33 8.40
CA SER A 66 15.19 24.11 7.76
C SER A 66 15.14 23.20 6.53
N ASP A 67 14.10 22.38 6.40
CA ASP A 67 13.94 21.37 5.34
C ASP A 67 12.87 21.78 4.31
N GLU A 68 12.50 23.06 4.26
CA GLU A 68 11.41 23.57 3.43
C GLU A 68 11.54 23.16 1.94
N GLN A 69 12.76 23.19 1.40
CA GLN A 69 13.01 22.79 0.00
C GLN A 69 12.67 21.32 -0.26
N THR A 70 12.94 20.44 0.71
CA THR A 70 12.59 19.03 0.65
C THR A 70 11.07 18.86 0.68
N THR A 71 10.38 19.53 1.61
CA THR A 71 8.92 19.56 1.69
C THR A 71 8.29 19.99 0.37
N GLN A 72 8.80 21.07 -0.24
CA GLN A 72 8.32 21.53 -1.54
C GLN A 72 8.51 20.50 -2.67
N THR A 73 9.65 19.81 -2.69
CA THR A 73 9.97 18.79 -3.70
C THR A 73 9.05 17.56 -3.57
N VAL A 74 8.82 17.11 -2.34
CA VAL A 74 7.91 16.00 -2.05
C VAL A 74 6.49 16.33 -2.49
N VAL A 75 5.98 17.51 -2.12
CA VAL A 75 4.64 17.95 -2.50
C VAL A 75 4.48 18.04 -4.00
N GLN A 76 5.49 18.57 -4.70
CA GLN A 76 5.46 18.65 -6.16
C GLN A 76 5.42 17.25 -6.78
N THR A 77 6.24 16.31 -6.26
CA THR A 77 6.26 14.93 -6.71
C THR A 77 4.91 14.24 -6.48
N ILE A 78 4.26 14.47 -5.33
CA ILE A 78 2.92 13.96 -5.04
C ILE A 78 1.91 14.53 -6.04
N ALA A 79 1.90 15.85 -6.26
CA ALA A 79 0.96 16.47 -7.19
C ALA A 79 1.13 15.95 -8.64
N ASP A 80 2.38 15.82 -9.09
CA ASP A 80 2.71 15.37 -10.45
C ASP A 80 2.46 13.88 -10.66
N SER A 81 2.64 13.06 -9.62
CA SER A 81 2.40 11.62 -9.67
C SER A 81 0.97 11.21 -9.29
N TRP A 82 0.16 12.15 -8.79
CA TRP A 82 -1.22 11.84 -8.40
C TRP A 82 -2.00 11.37 -9.62
N ALA A 83 -2.65 10.22 -9.47
CA ALA A 83 -3.51 9.65 -10.50
C ALA A 83 -4.73 9.01 -9.83
N TYR A 84 -5.92 9.32 -10.34
CA TYR A 84 -7.10 8.52 -10.05
C TYR A 84 -7.00 7.23 -10.86
N ARG A 85 -7.03 6.10 -10.17
CA ARG A 85 -7.12 4.79 -10.79
C ARG A 85 -8.54 4.29 -10.62
N ASP A 86 -9.16 3.90 -11.73
CA ASP A 86 -10.37 3.08 -11.69
C ASP A 86 -10.00 1.75 -11.04
N VAL A 87 -10.14 1.67 -9.72
CA VAL A 87 -10.31 0.39 -9.06
C VAL A 87 -11.64 -0.15 -9.60
N GLY A 88 -11.55 -1.05 -10.59
CA GLY A 88 -12.69 -1.47 -11.40
C GLY A 88 -13.91 -1.93 -10.59
N ILE A 89 -15.03 -2.19 -11.27
CA ILE A 89 -16.32 -2.55 -10.68
C ILE A 89 -16.15 -3.51 -9.48
N GLY A 90 -16.43 -2.98 -8.29
CA GLY A 90 -16.17 -3.57 -6.97
C GLY A 90 -16.29 -2.46 -5.91
N LEU A 91 -16.60 -2.83 -4.66
CA LEU A 91 -16.61 -1.89 -3.54
C LEU A 91 -15.23 -1.18 -3.46
N GLN A 92 -15.21 0.14 -3.22
CA GLN A 92 -13.99 0.91 -3.03
C GLN A 92 -13.09 0.26 -1.95
N PRO A 93 -11.75 0.31 -2.10
CA PRO A 93 -10.82 0.21 -0.98
C PRO A 93 -11.37 0.97 0.24
N GLY A 94 -11.52 0.32 1.39
CA GLY A 94 -12.18 0.88 2.59
C GLY A 94 -13.71 0.70 2.72
N ARG A 95 -14.40 0.09 1.73
CA ARG A 95 -15.81 -0.37 1.86
C ARG A 95 -15.98 -1.88 1.87
N TRP A 96 -14.88 -2.63 1.69
CA TRP A 96 -14.89 -4.07 1.88
C TRP A 96 -15.21 -4.42 3.34
N PRO A 97 -15.94 -5.54 3.58
CA PRO A 97 -15.98 -6.11 4.92
C PRO A 97 -14.56 -6.34 5.43
N ILE A 98 -14.33 -6.03 6.70
CA ILE A 98 -13.06 -6.31 7.35
C ILE A 98 -13.11 -7.74 7.89
N ALA A 99 -12.19 -8.59 7.44
CA ALA A 99 -11.92 -9.87 8.06
C ALA A 99 -11.11 -9.65 9.34
N THR A 100 -11.58 -10.18 10.46
CA THR A 100 -10.88 -10.16 11.75
C THR A 100 -10.33 -11.54 12.02
N LEU A 101 -9.02 -11.68 11.96
CA LEU A 101 -8.29 -12.94 12.12
C LEU A 101 -7.41 -12.86 13.39
N ASP A 102 -6.78 -13.98 13.75
CA ASP A 102 -6.07 -14.07 15.03
C ASP A 102 -4.85 -13.14 15.09
N GLY A 103 -4.09 -12.99 14.00
CA GLY A 103 -2.89 -12.13 13.95
C GLY A 103 -3.11 -10.72 13.37
N PHE A 104 -4.21 -10.50 12.65
CA PHE A 104 -4.43 -9.23 11.95
C PHE A 104 -5.89 -9.02 11.55
N THR A 105 -6.22 -7.78 11.18
CA THR A 105 -7.42 -7.46 10.41
C THR A 105 -7.05 -7.02 9.01
N VAL A 106 -7.87 -7.38 8.01
CA VAL A 106 -7.63 -7.01 6.61
C VAL A 106 -8.95 -6.75 5.88
N ALA A 107 -8.94 -5.84 4.91
CA ALA A 107 -10.07 -5.66 4.01
C ALA A 107 -10.25 -6.90 3.12
N GLN A 108 -11.44 -7.49 3.10
CA GLN A 108 -11.73 -8.69 2.31
C GLN A 108 -12.57 -8.35 1.07
N PRO A 109 -12.01 -8.52 -0.15
CA PRO A 109 -12.77 -8.32 -1.38
C PRO A 109 -13.98 -9.26 -1.44
N ALA A 110 -15.16 -8.74 -1.80
CA ALA A 110 -16.39 -9.53 -1.83
C ALA A 110 -16.36 -10.70 -2.83
N THR A 111 -15.52 -10.62 -3.86
CA THR A 111 -15.34 -11.69 -4.86
C THR A 111 -14.29 -12.73 -4.45
N PHE A 112 -13.64 -12.55 -3.30
CA PHE A 112 -12.59 -13.43 -2.79
C PHE A 112 -13.12 -14.20 -1.58
N ALA A 113 -13.25 -15.52 -1.73
CA ALA A 113 -13.64 -16.39 -0.65
C ALA A 113 -12.46 -16.58 0.30
N TYR A 114 -12.72 -16.44 1.60
CA TYR A 114 -11.75 -16.71 2.64
C TYR A 114 -11.73 -18.19 3.01
N GLN A 115 -10.53 -18.74 3.18
CA GLN A 115 -10.28 -20.06 3.74
C GLN A 115 -8.94 -20.08 4.48
N GLN A 116 -8.86 -20.77 5.62
CA GLN A 116 -7.58 -21.08 6.24
C GLN A 116 -6.97 -22.33 5.59
N VAL A 117 -5.73 -22.23 5.12
CA VAL A 117 -4.96 -23.33 4.48
C VAL A 117 -3.66 -23.53 5.24
N GLY A 118 -3.66 -24.46 6.19
CA GLY A 118 -2.52 -24.63 7.10
C GLY A 118 -2.34 -23.38 7.95
N SER A 119 -1.16 -22.76 7.89
CA SER A 119 -0.87 -21.48 8.56
C SER A 119 -1.21 -20.25 7.72
N TRP A 120 -1.74 -20.43 6.51
CA TRP A 120 -2.08 -19.33 5.62
C TRP A 120 -3.55 -18.94 5.74
N GLU A 121 -3.77 -17.64 5.76
CA GLU A 121 -5.07 -17.00 5.63
C GLU A 121 -5.26 -16.67 4.14
N TRP A 122 -5.96 -17.55 3.42
CA TRP A 122 -6.08 -17.51 1.97
C TRP A 122 -7.39 -16.83 1.55
N PHE A 123 -7.30 -15.93 0.59
CA PHE A 123 -8.42 -15.22 -0.02
C PHE A 123 -8.32 -15.44 -1.52
N GLY A 124 -9.30 -16.08 -2.15
CA GLY A 124 -9.20 -16.35 -3.58
C GLY A 124 -10.49 -16.35 -4.36
N ALA A 125 -10.32 -16.13 -5.66
CA ALA A 125 -11.36 -16.06 -6.68
C ALA A 125 -11.12 -17.20 -7.68
N GLY A 126 -11.47 -18.42 -7.29
CA GLY A 126 -11.12 -19.64 -8.04
C GLY A 126 -9.82 -20.26 -7.52
N ALA A 127 -9.22 -21.16 -8.30
CA ALA A 127 -8.06 -21.92 -7.86
C ALA A 127 -6.73 -21.17 -8.04
N THR A 128 -6.64 -20.30 -9.05
CA THR A 128 -5.36 -19.72 -9.51
C THR A 128 -5.25 -18.21 -9.30
N THR A 129 -6.31 -17.55 -8.82
CA THR A 129 -6.30 -16.11 -8.49
C THR A 129 -6.50 -15.93 -6.98
N PHE A 130 -5.47 -15.53 -6.25
CA PHE A 130 -5.53 -15.39 -4.79
C PHE A 130 -4.57 -14.36 -4.18
N VAL A 131 -4.88 -13.98 -2.94
CA VAL A 131 -3.96 -13.35 -1.97
C VAL A 131 -3.95 -14.22 -0.72
N ALA A 132 -2.77 -14.61 -0.25
CA ALA A 132 -2.57 -15.36 0.99
C ALA A 132 -1.70 -14.55 1.94
N LEU A 133 -2.10 -14.51 3.20
CA LEU A 133 -1.42 -13.77 4.27
C LEU A 133 -1.05 -14.73 5.40
N ARG A 134 0.09 -14.47 6.06
CA ARG A 134 0.48 -15.20 7.26
C ARG A 134 1.26 -14.29 8.18
N THR A 135 1.05 -14.51 9.47
CA THR A 135 1.90 -13.98 10.54
C THR A 135 2.34 -15.13 11.44
N GLN A 136 3.64 -15.27 11.70
CA GLN A 136 4.14 -16.29 12.63
C GLN A 136 5.47 -15.86 13.28
N PRO A 137 5.81 -16.43 14.45
CA PRO A 137 7.14 -16.24 15.03
C PRO A 137 8.24 -16.72 14.07
N THR A 138 9.33 -15.96 13.98
CA THR A 138 10.50 -16.29 13.16
C THR A 138 11.80 -15.90 13.86
N ALA A 139 12.86 -16.67 13.60
CA ALA A 139 14.22 -16.31 13.97
C ALA A 139 15.02 -15.78 12.77
N LEU A 140 14.40 -15.72 11.59
CA LEU A 140 15.01 -15.24 10.35
C LEU A 140 14.88 -13.72 10.23
N ASP A 141 15.79 -13.11 9.49
CA ASP A 141 15.60 -11.75 8.98
C ASP A 141 14.71 -11.75 7.73
N THR A 142 14.30 -10.56 7.28
CA THR A 142 13.40 -10.41 6.12
C THR A 142 13.93 -11.14 4.86
N PRO A 143 15.21 -11.02 4.46
CA PRO A 143 15.75 -11.79 3.34
C PRO A 143 15.67 -13.30 3.55
N GLY A 144 15.95 -13.80 4.76
CA GLY A 144 15.81 -15.22 5.09
C GLY A 144 14.38 -15.73 4.94
N VAL A 145 13.38 -14.93 5.33
CA VAL A 145 11.97 -15.24 5.11
C VAL A 145 11.63 -15.28 3.61
N VAL A 146 12.02 -14.26 2.83
CA VAL A 146 11.77 -14.23 1.38
C VAL A 146 12.41 -15.43 0.68
N ASN A 147 13.64 -15.79 1.01
CA ASN A 147 14.30 -16.96 0.44
C ASN A 147 13.58 -18.28 0.76
N THR A 148 13.01 -18.39 1.97
CA THR A 148 12.17 -19.54 2.35
C THR A 148 10.90 -19.57 1.52
N LEU A 149 10.23 -18.43 1.34
CA LEU A 149 9.02 -18.32 0.52
C LEU A 149 9.28 -18.65 -0.95
N ILE A 150 10.38 -18.15 -1.54
CA ILE A 150 10.76 -18.47 -2.93
C ILE A 150 10.93 -19.97 -3.09
N ARG A 151 11.66 -20.61 -2.16
CA ARG A 151 11.86 -22.05 -2.21
C ARG A 151 10.54 -22.80 -2.15
N ASP A 152 9.66 -22.43 -1.21
CA ASP A 152 8.37 -23.07 -1.01
C ASP A 152 7.43 -22.84 -2.22
N ALA A 153 7.48 -21.68 -2.88
CA ALA A 153 6.72 -21.37 -4.09
C ALA A 153 7.24 -22.11 -5.33
N SER A 154 8.55 -22.35 -5.41
CA SER A 154 9.16 -23.05 -6.56
C SER A 154 9.10 -24.58 -6.47
N ASP A 155 8.77 -25.13 -5.31
CA ASP A 155 8.84 -26.58 -5.08
C ASP A 155 7.80 -27.32 -5.91
N GLY A 156 8.26 -28.18 -6.83
CA GLY A 156 7.40 -28.95 -7.71
C GLY A 156 6.69 -28.15 -8.80
N VAL A 157 7.04 -26.87 -9.00
CA VAL A 157 6.44 -26.00 -10.01
C VAL A 157 7.26 -25.98 -11.30
N GLU A 158 6.61 -26.21 -12.43
CA GLU A 158 7.26 -26.25 -13.74
C GLU A 158 7.54 -24.83 -14.26
N ASN A 159 8.72 -24.63 -14.85
CA ASN A 159 9.16 -23.35 -15.43
C ASN A 159 9.11 -22.14 -14.48
N PHE A 160 9.22 -22.37 -13.16
CA PHE A 160 9.28 -21.29 -12.18
C PHE A 160 10.49 -20.38 -12.43
N THR A 161 10.22 -19.08 -12.62
CA THR A 161 11.19 -18.05 -12.94
C THR A 161 11.02 -16.85 -12.02
N LEU A 162 12.13 -16.37 -11.45
CA LEU A 162 12.15 -15.09 -10.73
C LEU A 162 12.30 -13.94 -11.72
N GLU A 163 11.53 -12.88 -11.52
CA GLU A 163 11.49 -11.68 -12.36
C GLU A 163 12.42 -10.61 -11.77
N GLY A 164 13.68 -11.00 -11.57
CA GLY A 164 14.72 -10.18 -10.95
C GLY A 164 15.00 -10.55 -9.48
N ASP A 165 15.87 -9.75 -8.87
CA ASP A 165 16.25 -9.90 -7.46
C ASP A 165 15.19 -9.28 -6.52
N PRO A 166 15.08 -9.75 -5.27
CA PRO A 166 14.22 -9.11 -4.28
C PRO A 166 14.57 -7.63 -4.09
N TYR A 167 13.55 -6.79 -3.98
CA TYR A 167 13.68 -5.33 -3.90
C TYR A 167 12.77 -4.72 -2.82
N GLU A 168 13.16 -3.54 -2.34
CA GLU A 168 12.39 -2.80 -1.35
C GLU A 168 11.12 -2.20 -1.97
N PHE A 169 9.98 -2.44 -1.34
CA PHE A 169 8.66 -2.01 -1.79
C PHE A 169 7.91 -1.27 -0.66
N PRO A 170 7.80 0.06 -0.72
CA PRO A 170 7.05 0.82 0.28
C PRO A 170 5.54 0.69 0.07
N LEU A 171 4.81 0.24 1.09
CA LEU A 171 3.35 0.08 1.07
C LEU A 171 2.74 0.21 2.47
N GLY A 172 1.64 0.96 2.60
CA GLY A 172 0.94 1.12 3.88
C GLY A 172 1.78 1.81 4.96
N GLY A 173 2.71 2.68 4.59
CA GLY A 173 3.66 3.32 5.52
C GLY A 173 4.79 2.40 6.01
N LEU A 174 4.90 1.19 5.47
CA LEU A 174 5.86 0.17 5.86
C LEU A 174 6.76 -0.19 4.67
N LEU A 175 7.96 -0.71 4.97
CA LEU A 175 8.90 -1.20 3.98
C LEU A 175 8.84 -2.72 3.91
N TRP A 176 8.53 -3.26 2.73
CA TRP A 176 8.49 -4.68 2.45
C TRP A 176 9.67 -5.08 1.57
N LEU A 177 10.13 -6.32 1.70
CA LEU A 177 10.98 -6.94 0.67
C LEU A 177 10.08 -7.76 -0.25
N ARG A 178 10.06 -7.41 -1.53
CA ARG A 178 9.22 -8.02 -2.55
C ARG A 178 10.07 -8.77 -3.57
N VAL A 179 9.56 -9.89 -4.08
CA VAL A 179 10.10 -10.59 -5.25
C VAL A 179 8.96 -11.03 -6.15
N ASP A 180 9.11 -10.80 -7.44
CA ASP A 180 8.14 -11.15 -8.47
C ASP A 180 8.57 -12.44 -9.16
N PHE A 181 7.60 -13.25 -9.60
CA PHE A 181 7.87 -14.52 -10.27
C PHE A 181 6.79 -14.85 -11.29
N SER A 182 7.11 -15.80 -12.17
CA SER A 182 6.19 -16.39 -13.13
C SER A 182 6.41 -17.90 -13.23
N TYR A 183 5.37 -18.63 -13.63
CA TYR A 183 5.46 -20.07 -13.94
C TYR A 183 4.35 -20.49 -14.90
N ASP A 184 4.46 -21.70 -15.45
CA ASP A 184 3.44 -22.28 -16.33
C ASP A 184 2.51 -23.20 -15.55
N ASP A 185 1.21 -22.90 -15.58
CA ASP A 185 0.15 -23.78 -15.10
C ASP A 185 -0.53 -24.50 -16.29
N PRO A 186 -0.73 -25.82 -16.23
CA PRO A 186 -1.29 -26.59 -17.35
C PRO A 186 -2.75 -26.24 -17.68
N GLU A 187 -3.51 -25.70 -16.73
CA GLU A 187 -4.92 -25.37 -16.90
C GLU A 187 -5.14 -23.86 -17.14
N ALA A 188 -4.38 -23.02 -16.44
CA ALA A 188 -4.53 -21.57 -16.46
C ALA A 188 -3.52 -20.82 -17.35
N GLY A 189 -2.53 -21.52 -17.91
CA GLY A 189 -1.44 -20.92 -18.67
C GLY A 189 -0.43 -20.23 -17.75
N THR A 190 0.23 -19.18 -18.23
CA THR A 190 1.24 -18.48 -17.43
C THR A 190 0.60 -17.78 -16.23
N ILE A 191 1.04 -18.17 -15.04
CA ILE A 191 0.75 -17.52 -13.77
C ILE A 191 1.84 -16.50 -13.49
N TRP A 192 1.40 -15.32 -13.03
CA TRP A 192 2.26 -14.31 -12.47
C TRP A 192 1.95 -14.17 -10.98
N GLY A 193 2.99 -13.98 -10.19
CA GLY A 193 2.84 -13.83 -8.76
C GLY A 193 3.97 -13.03 -8.14
N PHE A 194 3.80 -12.77 -6.86
CA PHE A 194 4.84 -12.15 -6.05
C PHE A 194 4.71 -12.54 -4.59
N LEU A 195 5.86 -12.48 -3.92
CA LEU A 195 6.01 -12.72 -2.49
C LEU A 195 6.50 -11.43 -1.85
N MET A 196 5.93 -11.08 -0.71
CA MET A 196 6.33 -9.95 0.10
C MET A 196 6.53 -10.41 1.53
N ALA A 197 7.59 -9.93 2.17
CA ALA A 197 7.83 -10.16 3.58
C ALA A 197 8.35 -8.91 4.28
N ARG A 198 8.05 -8.82 5.56
CA ARG A 198 8.75 -8.00 6.55
C ARG A 198 8.85 -8.78 7.85
N VAL A 199 9.86 -8.48 8.65
CA VAL A 199 10.03 -9.06 9.99
C VAL A 199 10.02 -7.94 11.01
N GLU A 200 9.14 -8.06 12.00
CA GLU A 200 9.02 -7.09 13.10
C GLU A 200 8.93 -7.85 14.42
N GLU A 201 9.75 -7.45 15.39
CA GLU A 201 9.74 -8.00 16.76
C GLU A 201 9.81 -9.54 16.84
N GLY A 202 10.50 -10.18 15.88
CA GLY A 202 10.61 -11.64 15.82
C GLY A 202 9.38 -12.35 15.26
N GLN A 203 8.50 -11.62 14.57
CA GLN A 203 7.40 -12.17 13.77
C GLN A 203 7.63 -11.88 12.30
N ASP A 204 7.41 -12.89 11.44
CA ASP A 204 7.26 -12.64 10.01
C ASP A 204 5.83 -12.18 9.73
N ILE A 205 5.72 -11.22 8.82
CA ILE A 205 4.47 -10.84 8.18
C ILE A 205 4.71 -11.02 6.69
N VAL A 206 3.98 -11.95 6.10
CA VAL A 206 4.19 -12.34 4.71
C VAL A 206 2.91 -12.27 3.92
N ALA A 207 3.05 -11.93 2.65
CA ALA A 207 1.97 -11.89 1.70
C ALA A 207 2.41 -12.55 0.38
N TRP A 208 1.50 -13.33 -0.20
CA TRP A 208 1.70 -14.04 -1.45
C TRP A 208 0.48 -13.77 -2.32
N ALA A 209 0.67 -13.32 -3.55
CA ALA A 209 -0.40 -13.21 -4.52
C ALA A 209 -0.04 -13.89 -5.83
N GLU A 210 -1.03 -14.52 -6.48
CA GLU A 210 -0.91 -15.14 -7.80
C GLU A 210 -2.19 -14.93 -8.60
N ALA A 211 -2.02 -14.77 -9.92
CA ALA A 211 -3.11 -14.81 -10.89
C ALA A 211 -2.59 -15.23 -12.27
N PRO A 212 -3.47 -15.76 -13.14
CA PRO A 212 -3.17 -15.86 -14.56
C PRO A 212 -2.82 -14.49 -15.15
N SER A 213 -1.94 -14.48 -16.16
CA SER A 213 -1.45 -13.24 -16.80
C SER A 213 -2.53 -12.22 -17.19
N GLY A 214 -3.72 -12.68 -17.60
CA GLY A 214 -4.85 -11.82 -17.95
C GLY A 214 -5.52 -11.11 -16.77
N GLU A 215 -5.33 -11.61 -15.55
CA GLU A 215 -5.95 -11.09 -14.32
C GLU A 215 -4.92 -10.43 -13.38
N TYR A 216 -3.64 -10.74 -13.55
CA TYR A 216 -2.56 -10.32 -12.66
C TYR A 216 -2.53 -8.82 -12.36
N ASN A 217 -2.57 -7.96 -13.37
CA ASN A 217 -2.53 -6.50 -13.15
C ASN A 217 -3.71 -6.02 -12.29
N ARG A 218 -4.89 -6.63 -12.43
CA ARG A 218 -6.05 -6.30 -11.60
C ARG A 218 -5.89 -6.82 -10.18
N LEU A 219 -5.41 -8.05 -10.01
CA LEU A 219 -5.10 -8.61 -8.69
C LEU A 219 -4.10 -7.72 -7.96
N GLU A 220 -2.96 -7.42 -8.58
CA GLU A 220 -1.91 -6.60 -7.99
C GLU A 220 -2.45 -5.21 -7.61
N THR A 221 -2.94 -4.45 -8.59
CA THR A 221 -3.15 -3.01 -8.39
C THR A 221 -4.45 -2.65 -7.69
N ALA A 222 -5.50 -3.48 -7.79
CA ALA A 222 -6.81 -3.16 -7.23
C ALA A 222 -7.14 -4.00 -5.99
N VAL A 223 -6.67 -5.25 -5.93
CA VAL A 223 -6.98 -6.17 -4.82
C VAL A 223 -5.86 -6.16 -3.78
N PHE A 224 -4.68 -6.62 -4.16
CA PHE A 224 -3.57 -6.84 -3.25
C PHE A 224 -3.11 -5.56 -2.56
N LEU A 225 -2.80 -4.50 -3.32
CA LEU A 225 -2.30 -3.25 -2.74
C LEU A 225 -3.29 -2.66 -1.72
N THR A 226 -4.60 -2.79 -2.00
CA THR A 226 -5.66 -2.38 -1.08
C THR A 226 -5.65 -3.22 0.20
N MET A 227 -5.61 -4.55 0.08
CA MET A 227 -5.61 -5.45 1.23
C MET A 227 -4.43 -5.17 2.15
N ILE A 228 -3.22 -5.03 1.60
CA ILE A 228 -2.02 -4.80 2.41
C ILE A 228 -1.98 -3.39 2.98
N ALA A 229 -2.45 -2.37 2.27
CA ALA A 229 -2.53 -1.02 2.81
C ALA A 229 -3.47 -0.93 4.03
N ASP A 230 -4.54 -1.73 4.06
CA ASP A 230 -5.50 -1.81 5.18
C ASP A 230 -5.10 -2.84 6.26
N LEU A 231 -4.01 -3.58 6.07
CA LEU A 231 -3.57 -4.62 7.01
C LEU A 231 -3.17 -4.01 8.36
N THR A 232 -3.85 -4.42 9.42
CA THR A 232 -3.55 -3.99 10.79
C THR A 232 -3.23 -5.20 11.66
N LEU A 233 -2.03 -5.25 12.24
CA LEU A 233 -1.61 -6.32 13.16
C LEU A 233 -2.34 -6.20 14.51
N ARG A 234 -2.50 -7.32 15.22
CA ARG A 234 -3.24 -7.41 16.50
C ARG A 234 -2.38 -7.90 17.66
#